data_AF-A0AAW4BP11-F1
#
_entry.id   AF-A0AAW4BP11-F1
#
_cell.length_a   1.000
_cell.length_b   1.000
_cell.length_c   1.000
_cell.angle_alpha   90.00
_cell.angle_beta   90.00
_cell.angle_gamma   90.00
#
_symmetry.space_group_name_H-M   'P 1'
#
loop_
_entity.id
_entity.type
_entity.pdbx_description
1 polymer ?
#
loop_
_entity_poly.entity_id
_entity_poly.type
_entity_poly.pdbx_seq_one_letter_code
_entity_poly.pdbx_strand_id
1 'polypeptide(L)'
;KNAYDADSQTVDVSLTNASRYDLTNSELVIADKGLGMTFDIIEKNWMTIGTSNKRTNPFSKLYGRPVTGNKGIGRFACQRLAEQLELTTCAKTEQGFEHTTVLFDWDDFIPGVPLSNVQCRYNTYISSEGEIGTTLKLKRLRERVTERDFKMILKSITLISIAMPAKRKGFAEDPGFSSNITAP
;
A
#
# COMPACT_ATOMS: atom_id res chain seq x y z
N LYS A 1 5.45 -2.60 -5.74
CA LYS A 1 6.04 -1.31 -6.18
C LYS A 1 6.04 -0.30 -5.04
N ASN A 2 4.90 0.17 -4.54
CA ASN A 2 4.88 1.11 -3.40
C ASN A 2 5.64 0.57 -2.17
N ALA A 3 5.43 -0.70 -1.81
CA ALA A 3 6.21 -1.37 -0.77
C ALA A 3 7.74 -1.34 -1.02
N TYR A 4 8.17 -1.54 -2.27
CA TYR A 4 9.58 -1.48 -2.66
C TYR A 4 10.15 -0.06 -2.51
N ASP A 5 9.38 0.94 -2.94
CA ASP A 5 9.73 2.35 -2.86
C ASP A 5 9.73 2.86 -1.40
N ALA A 6 8.94 2.23 -0.53
CA ALA A 6 8.87 2.48 0.91
C ALA A 6 10.01 1.81 1.72
N ASP A 7 11.03 1.28 1.05
CA ASP A 7 12.12 0.52 1.66
C ASP A 7 11.67 -0.74 2.41
N SER A 8 10.56 -1.35 2.02
CA SER A 8 10.16 -2.62 2.62
C SER A 8 11.09 -3.75 2.19
N GLN A 9 11.32 -4.73 3.06
CA GLN A 9 12.03 -5.96 2.72
C GLN A 9 11.09 -7.00 2.08
N THR A 10 9.83 -6.99 2.50
CA THR A 10 8.82 -7.94 2.02
C THR A 10 7.52 -7.24 1.68
N VAL A 11 6.73 -7.85 0.81
CA VAL A 11 5.31 -7.52 0.69
C VAL A 11 4.51 -8.81 0.75
N ASP A 12 3.55 -8.86 1.64
CA ASP A 12 2.65 -9.98 1.83
C ASP A 12 1.33 -9.62 1.16
N VAL A 13 0.87 -10.48 0.25
CA VAL A 13 -0.38 -10.31 -0.49
C VAL A 13 -1.27 -11.51 -0.19
N SER A 14 -2.43 -11.30 0.42
CA SER A 14 -3.38 -12.36 0.69
C SER A 14 -4.75 -12.09 0.09
N LEU A 15 -5.38 -13.14 -0.42
CA LEU A 15 -6.76 -13.12 -0.91
C LEU A 15 -7.60 -14.03 -0.01
N THR A 16 -8.81 -13.59 0.34
CA THR A 16 -9.77 -14.39 1.11
C THR A 16 -11.14 -14.32 0.45
N ASN A 17 -11.80 -15.46 0.25
CA ASN A 17 -13.11 -15.58 -0.42
C ASN A 17 -13.20 -14.92 -1.82
N ALA A 18 -12.09 -14.58 -2.45
CA ALA A 18 -12.05 -13.85 -3.72
C ALA A 18 -12.52 -14.67 -4.93
N SER A 19 -12.57 -16.01 -4.80
CA SER A 19 -13.01 -16.94 -5.84
C SER A 19 -14.47 -17.38 -5.69
N ARG A 20 -15.21 -16.85 -4.70
CA ARG A 20 -16.64 -17.13 -4.52
C ARG A 20 -17.49 -16.33 -5.51
N TYR A 21 -18.73 -16.76 -5.71
CA TYR A 21 -19.73 -15.97 -6.45
C TYR A 21 -20.29 -14.82 -5.60
N ASP A 22 -20.45 -15.06 -4.31
CA ASP A 22 -20.77 -14.03 -3.33
C ASP A 22 -19.46 -13.42 -2.78
N LEU A 23 -19.24 -12.15 -3.11
CA LEU A 23 -18.05 -11.39 -2.76
C LEU A 23 -18.24 -10.47 -1.54
N THR A 24 -19.40 -10.53 -0.87
CA THR A 24 -19.69 -9.70 0.33
C THR A 24 -18.68 -9.87 1.47
N ASN A 25 -18.06 -11.04 1.58
CA ASN A 25 -17.03 -11.36 2.57
C ASN A 25 -15.65 -11.58 1.92
N SER A 26 -15.44 -11.04 0.71
CA SER A 26 -14.15 -11.12 0.02
C SER A 26 -13.20 -10.02 0.48
N GLU A 27 -11.91 -10.37 0.57
CA GLU A 27 -10.87 -9.47 1.04
C GLU A 27 -9.57 -9.68 0.25
N LEU A 28 -8.89 -8.57 -0.06
CA LEU A 28 -7.51 -8.54 -0.53
C LEU A 28 -6.70 -7.72 0.48
N VAL A 29 -5.69 -8.34 1.09
CA VAL A 29 -4.75 -7.66 1.99
C VAL A 29 -3.40 -7.54 1.31
N ILE A 30 -2.81 -6.35 1.37
CA ILE A 30 -1.45 -6.06 0.93
C ILE A 30 -0.73 -5.41 2.10
N ALA A 31 0.22 -6.11 2.70
CA ALA A 31 0.98 -5.63 3.84
C ALA A 31 2.47 -5.52 3.50
N ASP A 32 3.12 -4.43 3.88
CA ASP A 32 4.55 -4.24 3.77
C ASP A 32 5.16 -3.82 5.11
N LYS A 33 6.46 -4.07 5.25
CA LYS A 33 7.29 -3.73 6.40
C LYS A 33 8.20 -2.55 6.10
N GLY A 34 7.73 -1.63 5.26
CA GLY A 34 8.45 -0.41 4.91
C GLY A 34 8.45 0.60 6.05
N LEU A 35 8.85 1.83 5.74
CA LEU A 35 8.95 2.91 6.73
C LEU A 35 7.60 3.42 7.27
N GLY A 36 6.49 2.95 6.70
CA GLY A 36 5.16 3.47 6.99
C GLY A 36 4.96 4.91 6.54
N MET A 37 3.82 5.48 6.92
CA MET A 37 3.47 6.88 6.64
C MET A 37 2.85 7.51 7.88
N THR A 38 3.14 8.79 8.11
CA THR A 38 2.39 9.61 9.07
C THR A 38 1.07 10.05 8.44
N PHE A 39 0.12 10.49 9.25
CA PHE A 39 -1.13 11.08 8.81
C PHE A 39 -0.90 12.24 7.83
N ASP A 40 0.07 13.11 8.11
CA ASP A 40 0.45 14.23 7.22
C ASP A 40 0.89 13.73 5.83
N ILE A 41 1.66 12.64 5.78
CA ILE A 41 2.08 12.02 4.52
C ILE A 41 0.86 11.45 3.77
N ILE A 42 -0.08 10.82 4.47
CA ILE A 42 -1.31 10.29 3.87
C ILE A 42 -2.16 11.44 3.34
N GLU A 43 -2.40 12.48 4.14
CA GLU A 43 -3.19 13.65 3.73
C GLU A 43 -2.60 14.31 2.50
N LYS A 44 -1.29 14.58 2.49
CA LYS A 44 -0.63 15.24 1.36
C LYS A 44 -0.53 14.37 0.12
N ASN A 45 -0.29 13.06 0.25
CA ASN A 45 0.03 12.20 -0.91
C ASN A 45 -1.12 11.31 -1.37
N TRP A 46 -2.02 10.90 -0.49
CA TRP A 46 -3.15 10.03 -0.81
C TRP A 46 -4.39 10.83 -1.23
N MET A 47 -4.63 11.98 -0.59
CA MET A 47 -5.80 12.82 -0.88
C MET A 47 -5.54 13.82 -2.03
N THR A 48 -4.28 14.09 -2.37
CA THR A 48 -3.92 15.01 -3.46
C THR A 48 -3.67 14.26 -4.78
N ILE A 49 -4.40 14.64 -5.84
CA ILE A 49 -4.15 14.12 -7.19
C ILE A 49 -2.80 14.66 -7.70
N GLY A 50 -1.94 13.75 -8.14
CA GLY A 50 -0.92 14.01 -9.17
C GLY A 50 0.17 15.03 -8.81
N THR A 51 1.21 14.60 -8.10
CA THR A 51 2.56 15.15 -8.32
C THR A 51 3.59 14.03 -8.28
N SER A 52 4.40 13.93 -9.33
CA SER A 52 5.44 12.91 -9.46
C SER A 52 6.59 13.17 -8.47
N ASN A 53 6.63 12.50 -7.32
CA ASN A 53 7.83 12.54 -6.47
C ASN A 53 9.07 11.97 -7.17
N LYS A 54 8.93 11.19 -8.25
CA LYS A 54 10.07 10.64 -8.99
C LYS A 54 11.06 11.72 -9.47
N ARG A 55 10.60 12.94 -9.74
CA ARG A 55 11.48 14.04 -10.16
C ARG A 55 12.25 14.66 -8.99
N THR A 56 11.69 14.63 -7.78
CA THR A 56 12.27 15.26 -6.59
C THR A 56 13.03 14.27 -5.70
N ASN A 57 12.57 13.02 -5.64
CA ASN A 57 13.20 11.91 -4.92
C ASN A 57 13.25 10.66 -5.83
N PRO A 58 14.34 10.48 -6.61
CA PRO A 58 14.50 9.33 -7.48
C PRO A 58 14.90 8.05 -6.72
N PHE A 59 15.34 8.17 -5.46
CA PHE A 59 15.79 7.06 -4.63
C PHE A 59 14.99 6.97 -3.32
N SER A 60 14.82 5.74 -2.83
CA SER A 60 14.23 5.46 -1.52
C SER A 60 15.14 5.94 -0.38
N LYS A 61 14.57 6.18 0.80
CA LYS A 61 15.23 6.90 1.90
C LYS A 61 16.32 6.06 2.59
N LEU A 62 16.05 4.77 2.81
CA LEU A 62 16.90 3.89 3.62
C LEU A 62 17.92 3.13 2.78
N TYR A 63 17.46 2.47 1.71
CA TYR A 63 18.30 1.57 0.90
C TYR A 63 18.76 2.17 -0.43
N GLY A 64 18.27 3.36 -0.80
CA GLY A 64 18.67 4.05 -2.04
C GLY A 64 18.19 3.33 -3.30
N ARG A 65 17.06 2.64 -3.21
CA ARG A 65 16.46 1.91 -4.33
C ARG A 65 15.89 2.88 -5.36
N PRO A 66 16.08 2.66 -6.67
CA PRO A 66 15.44 3.48 -7.69
C PRO A 66 13.92 3.38 -7.58
N VAL A 67 13.23 4.51 -7.34
CA VAL A 67 11.77 4.52 -7.14
C VAL A 67 11.06 4.12 -8.43
N THR A 68 10.16 3.14 -8.33
CA THR A 68 9.47 2.52 -9.48
C THR A 68 8.02 2.97 -9.65
N GLY A 69 7.37 3.41 -8.57
CA GLY A 69 5.96 3.82 -8.54
C GLY A 69 5.69 5.21 -9.12
N ASN A 70 4.49 5.38 -9.69
CA ASN A 70 3.96 6.70 -10.05
C ASN A 70 2.86 7.06 -9.04
N LYS A 71 2.92 8.25 -8.43
CA LYS A 71 1.87 8.71 -7.50
C LYS A 71 0.50 8.76 -8.20
N GLY A 72 -0.57 8.45 -7.46
CA GLY A 72 -1.96 8.56 -7.92
C GLY A 72 -2.56 7.29 -8.54
N ILE A 73 -1.76 6.36 -9.09
CA ILE A 73 -2.29 5.14 -9.72
C ILE A 73 -2.81 4.13 -8.68
N GLY A 74 -2.18 4.09 -7.49
CA GLY A 74 -2.54 3.14 -6.42
C GLY A 74 -3.95 3.31 -5.88
N ARG A 75 -4.44 4.56 -5.78
CA ARG A 75 -5.80 4.86 -5.29
C ARG A 75 -6.88 4.40 -6.27
N PHE A 76 -6.74 4.73 -7.57
CA PHE A 76 -7.68 4.28 -8.59
C PHE A 76 -7.69 2.75 -8.71
N ALA A 77 -6.54 2.11 -8.52
CA ALA A 77 -6.46 0.66 -8.47
C ALA A 77 -7.27 0.10 -7.28
N CYS A 78 -7.14 0.67 -6.08
CA CYS A 78 -7.92 0.23 -4.92
C CYS A 78 -9.44 0.41 -5.13
N GLN A 79 -9.85 1.57 -5.65
CA GLN A 79 -11.26 1.86 -5.94
C GLN A 79 -11.85 0.90 -6.98
N ARG A 80 -11.06 0.52 -7.99
CA ARG A 80 -11.50 -0.42 -9.02
C ARG A 80 -11.62 -1.85 -8.49
N LEU A 81 -10.78 -2.23 -7.54
CA LEU A 81 -10.72 -3.61 -7.04
C LEU A 81 -11.76 -3.92 -5.97
N ALA A 82 -12.19 -2.92 -5.17
CA ALA A 82 -13.03 -3.14 -4.01
C ALA A 82 -13.98 -1.97 -3.74
N GLU A 83 -15.00 -2.20 -2.91
CA GLU A 83 -15.94 -1.17 -2.44
C GLU A 83 -15.40 -0.39 -1.25
N GLN A 84 -14.56 -1.01 -0.43
CA GLN A 84 -13.96 -0.37 0.74
C GLN A 84 -12.45 -0.60 0.80
N LEU A 85 -11.74 0.38 1.36
CA LEU A 85 -10.34 0.28 1.71
C LEU A 85 -10.12 0.72 3.16
N GLU A 86 -9.47 -0.14 3.93
CA GLU A 86 -8.90 0.20 5.23
C GLU A 86 -7.37 0.26 5.06
N LEU A 87 -6.81 1.46 5.25
CA LEU A 87 -5.37 1.69 5.25
C LEU A 87 -4.93 1.82 6.71
N THR A 88 -4.04 0.94 7.15
CA THR A 88 -3.38 1.03 8.46
C THR A 88 -1.89 1.16 8.25
N THR A 89 -1.25 2.10 8.92
CA THR A 89 0.19 2.30 8.82
C THR A 89 0.76 2.75 10.15
N CYS A 90 2.03 2.42 10.36
CA CYS A 90 2.79 2.85 11.51
C CYS A 90 4.14 3.37 11.03
N ALA A 91 4.45 4.61 11.40
CA ALA A 91 5.70 5.26 11.07
C ALA A 91 6.46 5.64 12.34
N LYS A 92 7.79 5.45 12.31
CA LYS A 92 8.65 5.94 13.39
C LYS A 92 8.87 7.45 13.25
N THR A 93 8.55 8.18 14.30
CA THR A 93 8.71 9.64 14.42
C THR A 93 9.63 9.98 15.60
N GLU A 94 9.92 11.26 15.81
CA GLU A 94 10.67 11.74 16.97
C GLU A 94 9.91 11.53 18.29
N GLN A 95 8.59 11.46 18.23
CA GLN A 95 7.70 11.36 19.40
C GLN A 95 7.33 9.90 19.76
N GLY A 96 7.79 8.93 18.96
CA GLY A 96 7.43 7.51 19.08
C GLY A 96 6.93 6.95 17.77
N PHE A 97 6.05 5.95 17.84
CA PHE A 97 5.42 5.33 16.69
C PHE A 97 4.04 5.95 16.47
N GLU A 98 3.87 6.61 15.33
CA GLU A 98 2.59 7.17 14.93
C GLU A 98 1.81 6.11 14.15
N HIS A 99 0.68 5.69 14.71
CA HIS A 99 -0.26 4.77 14.10
C HIS A 99 -1.36 5.57 13.45
N THR A 100 -1.66 5.25 12.19
CA THR A 100 -2.75 5.90 11.45
C THR A 100 -3.59 4.83 10.77
N THR A 101 -4.90 4.88 11.00
CA THR A 101 -5.90 4.09 10.27
C THR A 101 -6.80 5.05 9.53
N VAL A 102 -6.99 4.83 8.22
CA VAL A 102 -7.92 5.57 7.38
C VAL A 102 -8.87 4.60 6.69
N LEU A 103 -10.16 4.88 6.80
CA LEU A 103 -11.24 4.15 6.16
C LEU A 103 -11.75 4.96 4.97
N PHE A 104 -11.70 4.33 3.80
CA PHE A 104 -12.28 4.83 2.57
C PHE A 104 -13.45 3.93 2.21
N ASP A 105 -14.64 4.50 2.23
CA ASP A 105 -15.81 3.91 1.59
C ASP A 105 -15.97 4.56 0.21
N TRP A 106 -15.81 3.79 -0.86
CA TRP A 106 -15.84 4.38 -2.20
C TRP A 106 -17.23 4.83 -2.61
N ASP A 107 -18.28 4.33 -1.96
CA ASP A 107 -19.66 4.74 -2.20
C ASP A 107 -19.94 6.16 -1.68
N ASP A 108 -19.11 6.66 -0.75
CA ASP A 108 -19.15 8.06 -0.29
C ASP A 108 -18.60 9.05 -1.36
N PHE A 109 -17.91 8.55 -2.39
CA PHE A 109 -17.33 9.38 -3.46
C PHE A 109 -18.33 9.55 -4.61
N ILE A 110 -19.25 10.51 -4.45
CA ILE A 110 -20.27 10.83 -5.44
C ILE A 110 -19.66 11.59 -6.64
N PRO A 111 -19.94 11.18 -7.90
CA PRO A 111 -19.52 11.92 -9.09
C PRO A 111 -19.94 13.38 -9.04
N GLY A 112 -19.00 14.30 -9.24
CA GLY A 112 -19.25 15.75 -9.23
C GLY A 112 -19.01 16.43 -7.87
N VAL A 113 -18.80 15.68 -6.78
CA VAL A 113 -18.35 16.24 -5.51
C VAL A 113 -16.82 16.35 -5.49
N PRO A 114 -16.25 17.54 -5.18
CA PRO A 114 -14.81 17.68 -5.00
C PRO A 114 -14.29 16.71 -3.95
N LEU A 115 -13.17 16.05 -4.23
CA LEU A 115 -12.55 15.07 -3.33
C LEU A 115 -12.20 15.64 -1.95
N SER A 116 -11.99 16.95 -1.87
CA SER A 116 -11.79 17.69 -0.61
C SER A 116 -12.98 17.61 0.35
N ASN A 117 -14.18 17.32 -0.16
CA ASN A 117 -15.41 17.29 0.63
C ASN A 117 -15.76 15.89 1.15
N VAL A 118 -15.10 14.85 0.66
CA VAL A 118 -15.29 13.50 1.19
C VAL A 118 -14.44 13.37 2.44
N GLN A 119 -15.05 13.57 3.61
CA GLN A 119 -14.38 13.39 4.89
C GLN A 119 -14.11 11.89 5.11
N CYS A 120 -12.88 11.48 4.82
CA CYS A 120 -12.44 10.12 5.13
C CYS A 120 -12.41 9.96 6.66
N ARG A 121 -12.93 8.83 7.18
CA ARG A 121 -12.84 8.54 8.61
C ARG A 121 -11.42 8.08 8.91
N TYR A 122 -10.76 8.73 9.85
CA TYR A 122 -9.42 8.35 10.26
C TYR A 122 -9.28 8.37 11.78
N ASN A 123 -8.32 7.59 12.27
CA ASN A 123 -7.89 7.60 13.65
C ASN A 123 -6.36 7.62 13.67
N THR A 124 -5.77 8.40 14.57
CA THR A 124 -4.34 8.46 14.77
C THR A 124 -3.99 8.50 16.25
N TYR A 125 -2.91 7.82 16.62
CA TYR A 125 -2.38 7.84 17.98
C TYR A 125 -0.88 7.57 17.97
N ILE A 126 -0.21 7.95 19.06
CA ILE A 126 1.24 7.73 19.25
C ILE A 126 1.44 6.72 20.38
N SER A 127 2.40 5.81 20.21
CA SER A 127 2.83 4.86 21.24
C SER A 127 4.36 4.75 21.30
N SER A 128 4.87 4.21 22.42
CA SER A 128 6.30 3.94 22.60
C SER A 128 6.79 2.75 21.77
N GLU A 129 5.89 1.83 21.42
CA GLU A 129 6.18 0.62 20.65
C GLU A 129 5.26 0.54 19.42
N GLY A 130 5.77 0.01 18.32
CA GLY A 130 4.98 -0.18 17.11
C GLY A 130 5.76 -0.93 16.04
N GLU A 131 5.04 -1.66 15.19
CA GLU A 131 5.61 -2.33 14.03
C GLU A 131 5.50 -1.41 12.81
N ILE A 132 6.64 -1.00 12.25
CA ILE A 132 6.64 -0.12 11.07
C ILE A 132 6.13 -0.86 9.84
N GLY A 133 5.34 -0.16 9.04
CA GLY A 133 4.80 -0.72 7.82
C GLY A 133 3.49 -0.10 7.37
N THR A 134 2.94 -0.66 6.31
CA THR A 134 1.64 -0.28 5.78
C THR A 134 0.85 -1.51 5.41
N THR A 135 -0.42 -1.55 5.78
CA THR A 135 -1.39 -2.57 5.40
C THR A 135 -2.55 -1.92 4.68
N LEU A 136 -2.83 -2.39 3.48
CA LEU A 136 -4.03 -2.06 2.71
C LEU A 136 -4.95 -3.27 2.73
N LYS A 137 -6.14 -3.09 3.30
CA LYS A 137 -7.18 -4.10 3.37
C LYS A 137 -8.35 -3.66 2.51
N LEU A 138 -8.48 -4.28 1.35
CA LEU A 138 -9.54 -4.04 0.38
C LEU A 138 -10.68 -5.03 0.65
N LYS A 139 -11.87 -4.54 1.00
CA LYS A 139 -13.03 -5.36 1.37
C LYS A 139 -14.12 -5.26 0.31
N ARG A 140 -14.87 -6.36 0.13
CA ARG A 140 -15.93 -6.49 -0.88
C ARG A 140 -15.38 -6.21 -2.27
N LEU A 141 -14.62 -7.19 -2.77
CA LEU A 141 -14.02 -7.13 -4.10
C LEU A 141 -15.13 -7.00 -5.16
N ARG A 142 -14.89 -6.16 -6.16
CA ARG A 142 -15.86 -5.89 -7.23
C ARG A 142 -15.89 -6.98 -8.29
N GLU A 143 -14.79 -7.73 -8.41
CA GLU A 143 -14.64 -8.80 -9.38
C GLU A 143 -14.09 -10.06 -8.72
N ARG A 144 -14.56 -11.21 -9.20
CA ARG A 144 -14.09 -12.52 -8.78
C ARG A 144 -12.69 -12.76 -9.34
N VAL A 145 -11.79 -13.26 -8.50
CA VAL A 145 -10.45 -13.70 -8.91
C VAL A 145 -10.49 -15.19 -9.18
N THR A 146 -10.30 -15.59 -10.45
CA THR A 146 -10.21 -17.00 -10.82
C THR A 146 -8.80 -17.55 -10.57
N GLU A 147 -8.64 -18.88 -10.60
CA GLU A 147 -7.30 -19.50 -10.54
C GLU A 147 -6.38 -19.02 -11.67
N ARG A 148 -6.93 -18.74 -12.86
CA ARG A 148 -6.17 -18.22 -13.98
C ARG A 148 -5.65 -16.81 -13.68
N ASP A 149 -6.52 -15.95 -13.14
CA ASP A 149 -6.15 -14.60 -12.74
C ASP A 149 -5.08 -14.64 -11.66
N PHE A 150 -5.24 -15.52 -10.67
CA PHE A 150 -4.25 -15.71 -9.61
C PHE A 150 -2.88 -16.11 -10.15
N LYS A 151 -2.81 -17.08 -11.07
CA LYS A 151 -1.55 -17.47 -11.74
C LYS A 151 -0.92 -16.31 -12.50
N MET A 152 -1.72 -15.47 -13.16
CA MET A 152 -1.24 -14.28 -13.86
C MET A 152 -0.73 -13.21 -12.90
N ILE A 153 -1.41 -13.01 -11.77
CA ILE A 153 -1.01 -12.10 -10.70
C ILE A 153 0.31 -12.56 -10.09
N LEU A 154 0.43 -13.85 -9.73
CA LEU A 154 1.66 -14.44 -9.20
C LEU A 154 2.84 -14.22 -10.15
N LYS A 155 2.68 -14.59 -11.43
CA LYS A 155 3.72 -14.38 -12.44
C LYS A 155 4.14 -12.92 -12.55
N SER A 156 3.18 -12.01 -12.55
CA SER A 156 3.43 -10.57 -12.67
C SER A 156 4.17 -10.02 -11.45
N ILE A 157 3.79 -10.47 -10.24
CA ILE A 157 4.42 -10.05 -9.00
C ILE A 157 5.84 -10.61 -8.91
N THR A 158 6.08 -11.89 -9.21
CA THR A 158 7.42 -12.48 -9.19
C THR A 158 8.40 -11.73 -10.11
N LEU A 159 7.95 -11.26 -11.27
CA LEU A 159 8.79 -10.47 -12.18
C LEU A 159 9.16 -9.07 -11.65
N ILE A 160 8.34 -8.52 -10.76
CA ILE A 160 8.54 -7.17 -10.19
C ILE A 160 9.29 -7.25 -8.84
N SER A 161 9.21 -8.39 -8.15
CA SER A 161 9.59 -8.54 -6.74
C SER A 161 10.97 -9.17 -6.53
N ILE A 162 11.94 -8.94 -7.41
CA ILE A 162 13.32 -9.39 -7.19
C ILE A 162 14.24 -8.18 -7.19
N ALA A 163 14.47 -7.65 -5.99
CA ALA A 163 15.66 -6.85 -5.76
C ALA A 163 16.64 -7.70 -4.96
N MET A 164 17.81 -7.95 -5.54
CA MET A 164 18.85 -8.68 -4.82
C MET A 164 19.47 -7.78 -3.74
N PRO A 165 20.00 -8.39 -2.65
CA PRO A 165 20.76 -7.67 -1.66
C PRO A 165 21.87 -6.83 -2.30
N ALA A 166 22.04 -5.59 -1.86
CA ALA A 166 23.00 -4.68 -2.46
C ALA A 166 23.45 -3.60 -1.47
N LYS A 167 24.71 -3.18 -1.55
CA LYS A 167 25.21 -2.01 -0.83
C LYS A 167 25.34 -0.83 -1.78
N ARG A 168 24.54 0.22 -1.54
CA ARG A 168 24.59 1.47 -2.31
C ARG A 168 25.34 2.54 -1.52
N LYS A 169 26.14 3.36 -2.20
CA LYS A 169 26.97 4.40 -1.58
C LYS A 169 26.06 5.43 -0.88
N GLY A 170 26.29 5.67 0.41
CA GLY A 170 25.52 6.63 1.21
C GLY A 170 24.22 6.08 1.81
N PHE A 171 23.91 4.80 1.61
CA PHE A 171 22.67 4.16 2.11
C PHE A 171 22.97 2.97 3.03
N ALA A 172 21.95 2.52 3.75
CA ALA A 172 22.01 1.28 4.53
C ALA A 172 22.22 0.06 3.60
N GLU A 173 22.63 -1.06 4.18
CA GLU A 173 22.71 -2.33 3.44
C GLU A 173 21.31 -2.79 3.07
N ASP A 174 21.05 -3.01 1.78
CA ASP A 174 19.76 -3.47 1.28
C ASP A 174 19.71 -5.00 1.42
N PRO A 175 18.79 -5.56 2.23
CA PRO A 175 18.63 -7.01 2.36
C PRO A 175 17.90 -7.63 1.17
N GLY A 176 17.52 -6.82 0.17
CA GLY A 176 16.71 -7.22 -0.95
C GLY A 176 15.21 -7.00 -0.71
N PHE A 177 14.43 -7.33 -1.72
CA PHE A 177 12.98 -7.23 -1.69
C PHE A 177 12.38 -8.53 -2.23
N SER A 178 11.43 -9.09 -1.50
CA SER A 178 10.66 -10.26 -1.91
C SER A 178 9.16 -10.04 -1.71
N SER A 179 8.36 -10.91 -2.31
CA SER A 179 6.91 -10.90 -2.14
C SER A 179 6.41 -12.29 -1.78
N ASN A 180 5.57 -12.37 -0.75
CA ASN A 180 4.85 -13.58 -0.38
C ASN A 180 3.40 -13.43 -0.82
N ILE A 181 2.84 -14.48 -1.42
CA ILE A 181 1.44 -14.47 -1.85
C ILE A 181 0.74 -15.68 -1.27
N THR A 182 -0.36 -15.44 -0.58
CA THR A 182 -1.23 -16.47 -0.04
C THR A 182 -2.59 -16.37 -0.71
N ALA A 183 -3.06 -17.48 -1.27
CA ALA A 183 -4.42 -17.59 -1.80
C ALA A 183 -5.19 -18.67 -1.05
N PRO A 184 -6.53 -18.57 -1.03
CA PRO A 184 -7.40 -19.59 -0.48
C PRO A 184 -7.52 -20.79 -1.43
#